data_AF-A0A5N5J0M7-F1
#
_entry.id   AF-A0A5N5J0M7-F1
#
_cell.length_a   1.000
_cell.length_b   1.000
_cell.length_c   1.000
_cell.angle_alpha   90.00
_cell.angle_beta   90.00
_cell.angle_gamma   90.00
#
_symmetry.space_group_name_H-M   'P 1'
#
loop_
_entity.id
_entity.type
_entity.pdbx_description
1 polymer ?
#
loop_
_entity_poly.entity_id
_entity_poly.type
_entity_poly.pdbx_seq_one_letter_code
_entity_poly.pdbx_strand_id
1 'polypeptide(L)'
;MKRWIGFVLHLAMIVVLTSFGSYTLMKKVDYKVPDSLKVETGLEQFAPLDSISSVGETGVVPPFLGKAYNGFKEALAFKESQGRYHVVNSLGYLGKYQFGGSTLNLMGIYDMDAFLDDPILQEKAFAANIARNKWILRRDIKRFNGKKIAGVQVTESGILAAAHLAGAGNVKKYLRSYGQEDVTDAYGSSISYYMKKFAGYDISNIEQKKNAKV
;
A
#
# COMPACT_ATOMS: atom_id res chain seq x y z
N MET A 1 24.10 51.40 -6.58
CA MET A 1 24.58 50.05 -6.96
C MET A 1 23.85 48.89 -6.25
N LYS A 2 22.60 49.05 -5.77
CA LYS A 2 21.87 47.96 -5.06
C LYS A 2 20.76 47.27 -5.86
N ARG A 3 20.37 47.81 -7.03
CA ARG A 3 19.29 47.24 -7.87
C ARG A 3 19.73 46.05 -8.74
N TRP A 4 21.04 45.89 -8.94
CA TRP A 4 21.60 44.84 -9.80
C TRP A 4 21.75 43.50 -9.08
N ILE A 5 21.93 43.51 -7.75
CA ILE A 5 22.07 42.30 -6.93
C ILE A 5 20.80 41.44 -6.94
N GLY A 6 19.61 42.06 -6.91
CA GLY A 6 18.34 41.33 -6.98
C GLY A 6 18.14 40.60 -8.32
N PHE A 7 18.59 41.20 -9.41
CA PHE A 7 18.50 40.61 -10.74
C PHE A 7 19.44 39.41 -10.90
N VAL A 8 20.67 39.53 -10.37
CA VAL A 8 21.66 38.43 -10.38
C VAL A 8 21.19 37.26 -9.51
N LEU A 9 20.54 37.53 -8.37
CA LEU A 9 19.98 36.49 -7.50
C LEU A 9 18.85 35.70 -8.16
N HIS A 10 17.94 36.37 -8.88
CA HIS A 10 16.88 35.67 -9.62
C HIS A 10 17.44 34.87 -10.80
N LEU A 11 18.44 35.40 -11.50
CA LEU A 11 19.10 34.66 -12.58
C LEU A 11 19.80 33.41 -12.05
N ALA A 12 20.52 33.51 -10.92
CA ALA A 12 21.15 32.36 -10.27
C ALA A 12 20.12 31.31 -9.82
N MET A 13 18.97 31.73 -9.29
CA MET A 13 17.89 30.81 -8.89
C MET A 13 17.30 30.05 -10.08
N ILE A 14 17.14 30.69 -11.24
CA ILE A 14 16.65 30.05 -12.47
C ILE A 14 17.68 29.05 -13.01
N VAL A 15 18.98 29.36 -12.95
CA VAL A 15 20.05 28.43 -13.35
C VAL A 15 20.09 27.19 -12.46
N VAL A 16 19.89 27.35 -11.14
CA VAL A 16 19.79 26.21 -10.21
C VAL A 16 18.53 25.39 -10.45
N LEU A 17 17.38 26.03 -10.73
CA LEU A 17 16.14 25.30 -11.02
C LEU A 17 16.16 24.54 -12.35
N THR A 18 16.95 25.01 -13.33
CA THR A 18 17.07 24.37 -14.65
C THR A 18 18.20 23.33 -14.70
N SER A 19 19.21 23.39 -13.82
CA SER A 19 20.31 22.41 -13.81
C SER A 19 19.92 21.04 -13.24
N PHE A 20 18.85 20.94 -12.44
CA PHE A 20 18.32 19.68 -11.91
C PHE A 20 17.23 19.03 -12.79
N GLY A 21 16.89 19.64 -13.92
CA GLY A 21 15.98 19.07 -14.91
C GLY A 21 16.64 17.98 -15.76
N SER A 22 16.96 16.83 -15.17
CA SER A 22 17.27 15.63 -15.96
C SER A 22 15.98 15.08 -16.55
N TYR A 23 15.62 15.56 -17.74
CA TYR A 23 14.60 14.92 -18.56
C TYR A 23 15.16 13.57 -19.00
N THR A 24 14.82 12.50 -18.27
CA THR A 24 15.00 11.13 -18.76
C THR A 24 14.02 10.95 -19.92
N LEU A 25 14.47 11.33 -21.11
CA LEU A 25 13.82 10.99 -22.36
C LEU A 25 13.83 9.45 -22.42
N MET A 26 12.71 8.81 -22.10
CA MET A 26 12.56 7.37 -22.31
C MET A 26 12.68 7.11 -23.80
N LYS A 27 13.89 6.74 -24.24
CA LYS A 27 14.14 6.28 -25.59
C LYS A 27 13.28 5.04 -25.79
N LYS A 28 12.26 5.14 -26.64
CA LYS A 28 11.47 3.99 -27.08
C LYS A 28 12.40 3.11 -27.91
N VAL A 29 12.94 2.07 -27.30
CA VAL A 29 13.75 1.07 -28.00
C VAL A 29 12.77 0.07 -28.61
N ASP A 30 12.70 0.03 -29.95
CA ASP A 30 12.05 -1.08 -30.65
C ASP A 30 12.94 -2.32 -30.50
N TYR A 31 12.51 -3.26 -29.65
CA TYR A 31 13.17 -4.55 -29.55
C TYR A 31 12.81 -5.37 -30.80
N LYS A 32 13.72 -5.41 -31.78
CA LYS A 32 13.62 -6.38 -32.87
C LYS A 32 13.96 -7.76 -32.30
N VAL A 33 12.98 -8.66 -32.31
CA VAL A 33 13.18 -10.06 -31.95
C VAL A 33 14.22 -10.67 -32.91
N PRO A 34 15.32 -11.28 -32.40
CA PRO A 34 16.31 -11.97 -33.22
C PRO A 34 15.66 -13.03 -34.09
N ASP A 35 16.15 -13.22 -35.31
CA ASP A 35 15.56 -14.18 -36.27
C ASP A 35 15.61 -15.62 -35.76
N SER A 36 16.54 -15.95 -34.86
CA SER A 36 16.61 -17.25 -34.16
C SER A 36 15.42 -17.54 -33.23
N LEU A 37 14.63 -16.54 -32.89
CA LEU A 37 13.42 -16.65 -32.04
C LEU A 37 12.13 -16.46 -32.84
N LYS A 38 12.22 -16.26 -34.16
CA LYS A 38 11.07 -16.24 -35.06
C LYS A 38 10.81 -17.66 -35.55
N VAL A 39 9.60 -18.15 -35.33
CA VAL A 39 9.19 -19.48 -35.80
C VAL A 39 8.93 -19.37 -37.31
N GLU A 40 9.80 -19.97 -38.13
CA GLU A 40 9.72 -19.91 -39.60
C GLU A 40 8.93 -21.06 -40.24
N THR A 41 8.35 -21.97 -39.47
CA THR A 41 7.64 -23.13 -40.03
C THR A 41 6.14 -22.86 -40.12
N GLY A 42 5.70 -22.44 -41.31
CA GLY A 42 4.31 -22.45 -41.76
C GLY A 42 3.79 -23.88 -41.99
N LEU A 43 3.68 -24.66 -40.91
CA LEU A 43 2.87 -25.87 -40.87
C LEU A 43 1.64 -25.56 -40.05
N GLU A 44 0.57 -25.15 -40.73
CA GLU A 44 -0.76 -25.20 -40.14
C GLU A 44 -1.09 -26.67 -39.85
N GLN A 45 -0.94 -27.07 -38.58
CA GLN A 45 -1.52 -28.32 -38.13
C GLN A 45 -3.03 -28.15 -38.12
N PHE A 46 -3.68 -28.69 -39.15
CA PHE A 46 -5.12 -28.92 -39.15
C PHE A 46 -5.44 -29.89 -38.02
N ALA A 47 -5.99 -29.36 -36.92
CA ALA A 47 -6.67 -30.18 -35.93
C ALA A 47 -7.96 -30.74 -36.56
N PRO A 48 -8.23 -32.06 -36.47
CA PRO A 48 -9.48 -32.63 -36.96
C PRO A 48 -10.66 -31.97 -36.26
N LEU A 49 -11.63 -31.53 -37.06
CA LEU A 49 -12.88 -30.92 -36.59
C LEU A 49 -13.85 -32.02 -36.11
N ASP A 50 -13.47 -32.82 -35.12
CA ASP A 50 -14.36 -33.78 -34.48
C ASP A 50 -15.06 -33.13 -33.29
N SER A 51 -16.31 -32.72 -33.56
CA SER A 51 -17.45 -32.58 -32.64
C SER A 51 -17.19 -31.97 -31.26
N ILE A 52 -17.70 -30.75 -31.11
CA ILE A 52 -18.07 -30.04 -29.88
C ILE A 52 -18.27 -30.99 -28.69
N SER A 53 -17.27 -31.07 -27.82
CA SER A 53 -17.41 -31.46 -26.43
C SER A 53 -16.61 -30.47 -25.61
N SER A 54 -17.32 -29.69 -24.80
CA SER A 54 -16.78 -28.65 -23.94
C SER A 54 -15.72 -29.22 -22.99
N VAL A 55 -14.45 -29.08 -23.34
CA VAL A 55 -13.34 -29.22 -22.39
C VAL A 55 -12.80 -27.82 -22.20
N GLY A 56 -13.26 -27.20 -21.10
CA GLY A 56 -12.95 -25.83 -20.75
C GLY A 56 -11.46 -25.61 -20.66
N GLU A 57 -11.00 -24.54 -21.30
CA GLU A 57 -9.70 -23.95 -21.03
C GLU A 57 -9.58 -23.75 -19.51
N THR A 58 -8.82 -24.59 -18.83
CA THR A 58 -8.36 -24.29 -17.47
C THR A 58 -7.24 -23.27 -17.60
N GLY A 59 -7.57 -22.09 -18.13
CA GLY A 59 -6.81 -20.89 -17.87
C GLY A 59 -6.70 -20.78 -16.36
N VAL A 60 -5.47 -20.82 -15.84
CA VAL A 60 -5.21 -20.56 -14.43
C VAL A 60 -5.71 -19.14 -14.18
N VAL A 61 -6.94 -19.00 -13.70
CA VAL A 61 -7.45 -17.73 -13.20
C VAL A 61 -6.74 -17.55 -11.86
N PRO A 62 -5.73 -16.68 -11.75
CA PRO A 62 -5.10 -16.45 -10.47
C PRO A 62 -6.19 -16.01 -9.48
N PRO A 63 -6.16 -16.46 -8.22
CA PRO A 63 -7.20 -16.12 -7.26
C PRO A 63 -7.28 -14.60 -7.11
N PHE A 64 -8.32 -13.99 -7.68
CA PHE A 64 -8.60 -12.57 -7.48
C PHE A 64 -9.17 -12.40 -6.08
N LEU A 65 -8.35 -11.89 -5.14
CA LEU A 65 -8.77 -11.62 -3.77
C LEU A 65 -9.88 -10.55 -3.68
N GLY A 66 -10.05 -9.78 -4.75
CA GLY A 66 -11.10 -8.77 -4.88
C GLY A 66 -11.00 -7.66 -3.83
N LYS A 67 -12.15 -7.09 -3.48
CA LYS A 67 -12.25 -6.02 -2.48
C LYS A 67 -12.57 -6.53 -1.07
N ALA A 68 -12.60 -7.84 -0.84
CA ALA A 68 -12.84 -8.41 0.48
C ALA A 68 -11.66 -8.18 1.44
N TYR A 69 -11.84 -8.53 2.72
CA TYR A 69 -10.80 -8.39 3.75
C TYR A 69 -9.47 -9.04 3.38
N ASN A 70 -9.48 -10.23 2.75
CA ASN A 70 -8.24 -10.86 2.30
C ASN A 70 -7.53 -10.01 1.25
N GLY A 71 -8.26 -9.39 0.32
CA GLY A 71 -7.69 -8.44 -0.64
C GLY A 71 -7.09 -7.21 0.04
N PHE A 72 -7.75 -6.66 1.06
CA PHE A 72 -7.22 -5.54 1.84
C PHE A 72 -5.90 -5.90 2.52
N LYS A 73 -5.88 -7.03 3.23
CA LYS A 73 -4.75 -7.51 4.00
C LYS A 73 -3.55 -7.80 3.11
N GLU A 74 -3.75 -8.50 1.99
CA GLU A 74 -2.65 -8.83 1.07
C GLU A 74 -2.15 -7.60 0.30
N ALA A 75 -3.03 -6.67 -0.08
CA ALA A 75 -2.61 -5.41 -0.70
C ALA A 75 -1.75 -4.57 0.25
N LEU A 76 -2.12 -4.51 1.53
CA LEU A 76 -1.35 -3.82 2.56
C LEU A 76 -0.02 -4.52 2.81
N ALA A 77 -0.02 -5.83 3.03
CA ALA A 77 1.19 -6.63 3.17
C ALA A 77 2.16 -6.48 1.99
N PHE A 78 1.64 -6.44 0.77
CA PHE A 78 2.47 -6.23 -0.42
C PHE A 78 3.17 -4.86 -0.39
N LYS A 79 2.46 -3.82 0.02
CA LYS A 79 3.03 -2.47 0.16
C LYS A 79 4.06 -2.38 1.30
N GLU A 80 3.84 -3.10 2.40
CA GLU A 80 4.72 -3.08 3.57
C GLU A 80 6.01 -3.89 3.34
N SER A 81 5.90 -5.12 2.84
CA SER A 81 7.03 -6.08 2.82
C SER A 81 7.12 -6.94 1.57
N GLN A 82 6.22 -6.72 0.59
CA GLN A 82 5.97 -7.66 -0.51
C GLN A 82 5.43 -9.02 -0.03
N GLY A 83 4.79 -9.07 1.14
CA GLY A 83 4.20 -10.29 1.69
C GLY A 83 5.17 -11.19 2.46
N ARG A 84 6.39 -10.72 2.78
CA ARG A 84 7.45 -11.53 3.40
C ARG A 84 7.33 -11.54 4.92
N TYR A 85 7.23 -12.72 5.52
CA TYR A 85 7.09 -12.87 6.99
C TYR A 85 8.40 -12.69 7.77
N HIS A 86 9.55 -13.02 7.17
CA HIS A 86 10.84 -13.06 7.86
C HIS A 86 11.75 -11.89 7.46
N VAL A 87 11.23 -10.66 7.49
CA VAL A 87 12.01 -9.46 7.11
C VAL A 87 11.93 -8.39 8.17
N VAL A 88 13.03 -7.66 8.34
CA VAL A 88 13.11 -6.48 9.18
C VAL A 88 13.65 -5.34 8.32
N ASN A 89 13.01 -4.17 8.33
CA ASN A 89 13.51 -3.02 7.59
C ASN A 89 14.60 -2.26 8.35
N SER A 90 15.18 -1.25 7.72
CA SER A 90 16.25 -0.41 8.31
C SER A 90 15.85 0.36 9.58
N LEU A 91 14.55 0.43 9.89
CA LEU A 91 14.02 1.09 11.09
C LEU A 91 13.57 0.08 12.16
N GLY A 92 13.80 -1.22 11.94
CA GLY A 92 13.45 -2.28 12.89
C GLY A 92 11.99 -2.73 12.86
N TYR A 93 11.22 -2.40 11.80
CA TYR A 93 9.86 -2.90 11.67
C TYR A 93 9.83 -4.33 11.13
N LEU A 94 8.96 -5.16 11.70
CA LEU A 94 9.04 -6.62 11.60
C LEU A 94 7.94 -7.23 10.73
N GLY A 95 8.36 -8.17 9.89
CA GLY A 95 7.52 -9.14 9.20
C GLY A 95 6.61 -8.58 8.13
N LYS A 96 5.59 -9.38 7.79
CA LYS A 96 4.72 -9.18 6.62
C LYS A 96 4.03 -7.82 6.60
N TYR A 97 3.68 -7.33 7.79
CA TYR A 97 2.96 -6.07 7.96
C TYR A 97 3.83 -4.95 8.51
N GLN A 98 5.16 -5.16 8.62
CA GLN A 98 6.10 -4.16 9.14
C GLN A 98 5.61 -3.57 10.46
N PHE A 99 5.51 -4.39 11.50
CA PHE A 99 5.08 -3.94 12.83
C PHE A 99 6.22 -3.29 13.60
N GLY A 100 5.94 -2.21 14.33
CA GLY A 100 6.87 -1.67 15.32
C GLY A 100 6.74 -2.42 16.66
N GLY A 101 7.85 -2.62 17.37
CA GLY A 101 7.88 -3.36 18.65
C GLY A 101 6.91 -2.81 19.71
N SER A 102 6.73 -1.50 19.78
CA SER A 102 5.75 -0.88 20.70
C SER A 102 4.31 -1.29 20.38
N THR A 103 3.98 -1.48 19.10
CA THR A 103 2.64 -1.93 18.67
C THR A 103 2.46 -3.42 18.94
N LEU A 104 3.50 -4.24 18.76
CA LEU A 104 3.48 -5.66 19.15
C LEU A 104 3.24 -5.81 20.66
N ASN A 105 3.92 -5.02 21.49
CA ASN A 105 3.69 -5.01 22.94
C ASN A 105 2.24 -4.66 23.30
N LEU A 106 1.62 -3.72 22.57
CA LEU A 106 0.20 -3.39 22.77
C LEU A 106 -0.74 -4.56 22.40
N MET A 107 -0.33 -5.42 21.47
CA MET A 107 -1.02 -6.66 21.09
C MET A 107 -0.70 -7.85 22.01
N GLY A 108 0.18 -7.69 23.00
CA GLY A 108 0.56 -8.75 23.93
C GLY A 108 1.72 -9.63 23.46
N ILE A 109 2.44 -9.20 22.42
CA ILE A 109 3.58 -9.92 21.84
C ILE A 109 4.85 -9.21 22.29
N TYR A 110 5.69 -9.89 23.07
CA TYR A 110 6.89 -9.32 23.67
C TYR A 110 8.19 -9.94 23.13
N ASP A 111 8.10 -11.10 22.49
CA ASP A 111 9.21 -11.80 21.85
C ASP A 111 9.18 -11.53 20.35
N MET A 112 10.16 -10.77 19.86
CA MET A 112 10.24 -10.32 18.48
C MET A 112 10.78 -11.40 17.54
N ASP A 113 11.67 -12.25 18.03
CA ASP A 113 12.27 -13.33 17.25
C ASP A 113 11.21 -14.42 17.02
N ALA A 114 10.51 -14.82 18.09
CA ALA A 114 9.37 -15.74 17.98
C ALA A 114 8.25 -15.17 17.09
N PHE A 115 8.04 -13.86 17.09
CA PHE A 115 7.07 -13.20 16.20
C PHE A 115 7.45 -13.29 14.72
N LEU A 116 8.73 -13.12 14.38
CA LEU A 116 9.21 -13.24 13.01
C LEU A 116 9.06 -14.67 12.48
N ASP A 117 9.26 -15.66 13.36
CA ASP A 117 9.22 -17.08 12.99
C ASP A 117 7.81 -17.69 12.98
N ASP A 118 6.79 -16.97 13.45
CA ASP A 118 5.40 -17.43 13.46
C ASP A 118 4.49 -16.59 12.54
N PRO A 119 4.32 -16.98 11.27
CA PRO A 119 3.39 -16.35 10.35
C PRO A 119 1.95 -16.25 10.88
N ILE A 120 1.48 -17.26 11.62
CA ILE A 120 0.11 -17.28 12.16
C ILE A 120 -0.04 -16.20 13.23
N LEU A 121 0.97 -16.00 14.06
CA LEU A 121 1.01 -14.91 15.04
C LEU A 121 0.99 -13.54 14.36
N GLN A 122 1.71 -13.35 13.24
CA GLN A 122 1.67 -12.10 12.48
C GLN A 122 0.28 -11.80 11.93
N GLU A 123 -0.41 -12.82 11.41
CA GLU A 123 -1.80 -12.70 10.92
C GLU A 123 -2.77 -12.33 12.05
N LYS A 124 -2.64 -12.97 13.22
CA LYS A 124 -3.45 -12.65 14.41
C LYS A 124 -3.16 -11.24 14.92
N ALA A 125 -1.89 -10.83 14.96
CA ALA A 125 -1.49 -9.48 15.37
C ALA A 125 -2.07 -8.42 14.44
N PHE A 126 -2.08 -8.67 13.13
CA PHE A 126 -2.72 -7.79 12.15
C PHE A 126 -4.23 -7.64 12.40
N ALA A 127 -4.95 -8.75 12.54
CA ALA A 127 -6.38 -8.70 12.86
C ALA A 127 -6.66 -7.94 14.18
N ALA A 128 -5.87 -8.20 15.24
CA ALA A 128 -5.99 -7.51 16.52
C ALA A 128 -5.72 -6.01 16.40
N ASN A 129 -4.70 -5.59 15.63
CA ASN A 129 -4.38 -4.19 15.41
C ASN A 129 -5.52 -3.46 14.67
N ILE A 130 -6.07 -4.07 13.62
CA ILE A 130 -7.22 -3.52 12.89
C ILE A 130 -8.45 -3.39 13.81
N ALA A 131 -8.78 -4.42 14.58
CA ALA A 131 -9.90 -4.41 15.52
C ALA A 131 -9.75 -3.29 16.58
N ARG A 132 -8.53 -3.10 17.10
CA ARG A 132 -8.21 -2.02 18.05
C ARG A 132 -8.33 -0.65 17.40
N ASN A 133 -7.74 -0.45 16.23
CA ASN A 133 -7.80 0.84 15.53
C ASN A 133 -9.24 1.19 15.14
N LYS A 134 -10.04 0.20 14.70
CA LYS A 134 -11.48 0.36 14.45
C LYS A 134 -12.21 0.85 15.69
N TRP A 135 -11.93 0.28 16.87
CA TRP A 135 -12.49 0.79 18.13
C TRP A 135 -12.06 2.22 18.45
N ILE A 136 -10.77 2.54 18.34
CA ILE A 136 -10.21 3.87 18.66
C ILE A 136 -10.82 4.94 17.74
N LEU A 137 -11.07 4.60 16.48
CA LEU A 137 -11.54 5.49 15.42
C LEU A 137 -13.04 5.40 15.15
N ARG A 138 -13.81 4.56 15.85
CA ARG A 138 -15.24 4.30 15.58
C ARG A 138 -16.10 5.55 15.36
N ARG A 139 -15.85 6.63 16.10
CA ARG A 139 -16.56 7.90 15.97
C ARG A 139 -16.14 8.66 14.70
N ASP A 140 -14.84 8.63 14.40
CA ASP A 140 -14.26 9.30 13.24
C ASP A 140 -14.63 8.53 11.95
N ILE A 141 -14.61 7.19 11.96
CA ILE A 141 -15.12 6.34 10.87
C ILE A 141 -16.58 6.69 10.59
N LYS A 142 -17.46 6.67 11.59
CA LYS A 142 -18.88 7.05 11.42
C LYS A 142 -19.04 8.46 10.83
N ARG A 143 -18.19 9.41 11.22
CA ARG A 143 -18.29 10.82 10.82
C ARG A 143 -17.77 11.09 9.41
N PHE A 144 -16.74 10.36 8.96
CA PHE A 144 -15.98 10.69 7.76
C PHE A 144 -16.05 9.65 6.65
N ASN A 145 -16.47 8.42 6.92
CA ASN A 145 -16.66 7.40 5.88
C ASN A 145 -17.60 7.92 4.78
N GLY A 146 -17.19 7.78 3.52
CA GLY A 146 -17.93 8.29 2.36
C GLY A 146 -17.67 9.76 2.00
N LYS A 147 -16.94 10.53 2.83
CA LYS A 147 -16.60 11.93 2.52
C LYS A 147 -15.36 12.06 1.66
N LYS A 148 -15.18 13.25 1.09
CA LYS A 148 -13.95 13.64 0.38
C LYS A 148 -13.18 14.67 1.22
N ILE A 149 -11.92 14.40 1.52
CA ILE A 149 -11.01 15.29 2.25
C ILE A 149 -9.79 15.54 1.36
N ALA A 150 -9.47 16.80 1.07
CA ALA A 150 -8.33 17.18 0.21
C ALA A 150 -8.24 16.36 -1.10
N GLY A 151 -9.39 16.07 -1.73
CA GLY A 151 -9.44 15.27 -2.96
C GLY A 151 -9.47 13.75 -2.75
N VAL A 152 -9.22 13.24 -1.55
CA VAL A 152 -9.20 11.80 -1.22
C VAL A 152 -10.57 11.33 -0.75
N GLN A 153 -11.08 10.27 -1.40
CA GLN A 153 -12.28 9.56 -0.93
C GLN A 153 -11.95 8.79 0.35
N VAL A 154 -12.58 9.18 1.45
CA VAL A 154 -12.40 8.56 2.76
C VAL A 154 -13.28 7.32 2.84
N THR A 155 -12.66 6.20 3.20
CA THR A 155 -13.34 4.91 3.42
C THR A 155 -12.86 4.29 4.72
N GLU A 156 -13.63 3.38 5.30
CA GLU A 156 -13.22 2.66 6.52
C GLU A 156 -11.86 1.96 6.33
N SER A 157 -11.67 1.24 5.22
CA SER A 157 -10.41 0.56 4.91
C SER A 157 -9.23 1.52 4.78
N GLY A 158 -9.44 2.68 4.13
CA GLY A 158 -8.43 3.73 4.03
C GLY A 158 -8.06 4.32 5.40
N ILE A 159 -9.05 4.54 6.26
CA ILE A 159 -8.82 5.04 7.64
C ILE A 159 -7.97 4.06 8.43
N LEU A 160 -8.29 2.76 8.37
CA LEU A 160 -7.56 1.74 9.14
C LEU A 160 -6.16 1.45 8.58
N ALA A 161 -5.98 1.50 7.25
CA ALA A 161 -4.64 1.43 6.66
C ALA A 161 -3.77 2.63 7.06
N ALA A 162 -4.32 3.85 7.02
CA ALA A 162 -3.58 5.02 7.48
C ALA A 162 -3.26 4.95 8.99
N ALA A 163 -4.12 4.31 9.79
CA ALA A 163 -3.87 4.09 11.21
C ALA A 163 -2.80 3.01 11.45
N HIS A 164 -2.66 2.03 10.57
CA HIS A 164 -1.55 1.08 10.57
C HIS A 164 -0.22 1.79 10.31
N LEU A 165 -0.19 2.69 9.32
CA LEU A 165 1.00 3.48 8.97
C LEU A 165 1.43 4.43 10.10
N ALA A 166 0.54 5.34 10.49
CA ALA A 166 0.89 6.53 11.28
C ALA A 166 0.27 6.54 12.68
N GLY A 167 -0.46 5.49 13.05
CA GLY A 167 -1.19 5.40 14.30
C GLY A 167 -2.54 6.14 14.28
N ALA A 168 -3.51 5.60 15.02
CA ALA A 168 -4.87 6.15 15.09
C ALA A 168 -4.94 7.60 15.61
N GLY A 169 -3.97 8.04 16.43
CA GLY A 169 -3.90 9.41 16.93
C GLY A 169 -3.69 10.43 15.81
N ASN A 170 -2.74 10.16 14.90
CA ASN A 170 -2.47 11.04 13.77
C ASN A 170 -3.60 11.00 12.74
N VAL A 171 -4.23 9.85 12.53
CA VAL A 171 -5.42 9.78 11.66
C VAL A 171 -6.58 10.62 12.20
N LYS A 172 -6.78 10.70 13.52
CA LYS A 172 -7.78 11.62 14.10
C LYS A 172 -7.47 13.07 13.75
N LYS A 173 -6.21 13.48 13.88
CA LYS A 173 -5.76 14.83 13.55
C LYS A 173 -5.99 15.15 12.08
N TYR A 174 -5.56 14.26 11.18
CA TYR A 174 -5.81 14.38 9.74
C TYR A 174 -7.31 14.55 9.42
N LEU A 175 -8.15 13.64 9.93
CA LEU A 175 -9.59 13.67 9.65
C LEU A 175 -10.26 14.94 10.19
N ARG A 176 -9.92 15.36 11.41
CA ARG A 176 -10.57 16.49 12.09
C ARG A 176 -10.08 17.84 11.61
N SER A 177 -8.86 17.92 11.08
CA SER A 177 -8.31 19.10 10.40
C SER A 177 -8.68 19.15 8.91
N TYR A 178 -9.53 18.23 8.43
CA TYR A 178 -9.88 18.12 7.01
C TYR A 178 -8.65 18.04 6.10
N GLY A 179 -7.64 17.29 6.52
CA GLY A 179 -6.43 17.00 5.75
C GLY A 179 -5.32 18.03 5.85
N GLN A 180 -5.46 19.06 6.70
CA GLN A 180 -4.37 20.01 6.94
C GLN A 180 -3.21 19.38 7.71
N GLU A 181 -3.49 18.45 8.63
CA GLU A 181 -2.47 17.69 9.37
C GLU A 181 -2.21 16.32 8.71
N ASP A 182 -1.39 16.29 7.66
CA ASP A 182 -1.01 15.07 6.92
C ASP A 182 0.44 14.66 7.21
N VAL A 183 0.65 13.96 8.32
CA VAL A 183 1.99 13.49 8.71
C VAL A 183 2.48 12.39 7.77
N THR A 184 3.80 12.29 7.65
CA THR A 184 4.50 11.35 6.77
C THR A 184 5.38 10.43 7.62
N ASP A 185 5.49 9.15 7.23
CA ASP A 185 6.44 8.22 7.82
C ASP A 185 7.90 8.56 7.43
N ALA A 186 8.84 7.80 7.97
CA ALA A 186 10.26 7.99 7.68
C ALA A 186 10.66 7.69 6.22
N TYR A 187 9.79 7.03 5.43
CA TYR A 187 10.02 6.69 4.03
C TYR A 187 9.23 7.59 3.05
N GLY A 188 8.55 8.62 3.53
CA GLY A 188 7.82 9.55 2.67
C GLY A 188 6.35 9.18 2.40
N SER A 189 5.81 8.15 3.05
CA SER A 189 4.38 7.77 2.92
C SER A 189 3.51 8.62 3.85
N SER A 190 2.50 9.30 3.31
CA SER A 190 1.57 10.11 4.10
C SER A 190 0.28 9.39 4.48
N ILE A 191 -0.48 9.95 5.42
CA ILE A 191 -1.83 9.48 5.77
C ILE A 191 -2.75 9.56 4.56
N SER A 192 -2.74 10.68 3.83
CA SER A 192 -3.58 10.84 2.64
C SER A 192 -3.24 9.81 1.56
N TYR A 193 -1.96 9.44 1.41
CA TYR A 193 -1.51 8.39 0.49
C TYR A 193 -2.11 7.04 0.87
N TYR A 194 -1.99 6.59 2.13
CA TYR A 194 -2.58 5.32 2.58
C TYR A 194 -4.10 5.33 2.51
N MET A 195 -4.72 6.44 2.92
CA MET A 195 -6.16 6.64 2.85
C MET A 195 -6.70 6.43 1.43
N LYS A 196 -5.99 6.99 0.43
CA LYS A 196 -6.34 6.86 -1.00
C LYS A 196 -6.03 5.47 -1.54
N LYS A 197 -4.83 4.94 -1.26
CA LYS A 197 -4.33 3.67 -1.83
C LYS A 197 -5.18 2.47 -1.38
N PHE A 198 -5.60 2.48 -0.13
CA PHE A 198 -6.35 1.38 0.47
C PHE A 198 -7.85 1.69 0.57
N ALA A 199 -8.36 2.56 -0.30
CA ALA A 199 -9.77 2.88 -0.34
C ALA A 199 -10.62 1.77 -0.96
N GLY A 200 -11.82 1.59 -0.41
CA GLY A 200 -12.88 0.80 -1.02
C GLY A 200 -12.75 -0.71 -0.86
N TYR A 201 -12.08 -1.19 0.20
CA TYR A 201 -12.15 -2.59 0.59
C TYR A 201 -13.26 -2.80 1.62
N ASP A 202 -13.97 -3.93 1.51
CA ASP A 202 -14.91 -4.40 2.51
C ASP A 202 -14.18 -5.15 3.63
N ILE A 203 -14.17 -4.52 4.80
CA ILE A 203 -13.59 -5.03 6.04
C ILE A 203 -14.63 -5.03 7.18
N SER A 204 -15.91 -5.07 6.81
CA SER A 204 -17.03 -5.07 7.74
C SER A 204 -17.00 -6.26 8.70
N ASN A 205 -16.45 -7.40 8.25
CA ASN A 205 -16.29 -8.63 9.02
C ASN A 205 -15.35 -8.51 10.23
N ILE A 206 -14.51 -7.47 10.32
CA ILE A 206 -13.68 -7.25 11.50
C ILE A 206 -14.46 -6.47 12.55
N GLU A 207 -14.73 -7.11 13.68
CA GLU A 207 -15.32 -6.47 14.84
C GLU A 207 -14.36 -5.49 15.53
N GLN A 208 -14.88 -4.36 15.99
CA GLN A 208 -14.11 -3.41 16.78
C GLN A 208 -13.95 -3.89 18.23
N LYS A 209 -12.74 -3.86 18.78
CA LYS A 209 -12.45 -4.32 20.16
C LYS A 209 -11.46 -3.40 20.89
N LYS A 210 -11.85 -2.87 22.05
CA LYS A 210 -11.12 -1.81 22.79
C LYS A 210 -9.66 -2.16 23.11
N ASN A 211 -9.44 -3.36 23.63
CA ASN A 211 -8.13 -3.86 24.04
C ASN A 211 -7.86 -5.18 23.31
N ALA A 212 -8.03 -5.20 21.99
CA ALA A 212 -7.65 -6.36 21.19
C ALA A 212 -6.17 -6.67 21.41
N LYS A 213 -5.90 -7.96 21.65
CA LYS A 213 -4.61 -8.59 21.90
C LYS A 213 -4.70 -10.04 21.38
N VAL A 214 -3.55 -10.63 21.11
CA VAL A 214 -3.41 -12.06 20.80
C VAL A 214 -3.31 -12.86 22.10
#